data_AF-A0A7S0I8V9-F1
#
_entry.id   AF-A0A7S0I8V9-F1
#
_cell.length_a   1.000
_cell.length_b   1.000
_cell.length_c   1.000
_cell.angle_alpha   90.00
_cell.angle_beta   90.00
_cell.angle_gamma   90.00
#
_symmetry.space_group_name_H-M   'P 1'
#
loop_
_entity.id
_entity.type
_entity.pdbx_description
1 polymer ?
#
loop_
_entity_poly.entity_id
_entity_poly.type
_entity_poly.pdbx_seq_one_letter_code
_entity_poly.pdbx_strand_id
1 'polypeptide(L)'
;RTGAMSGTLMSMSERARQRLRKLTTPSKLGVSSPKPEQRDEAEREPEADDPVRVVNSHDPAAPEPGPEPEPEPEAICLLDSDDDETVAAPTPKTAVKAPVRVKTEHDVEAVTQAIAAVAIKTEPVVKSQFPEFVKAEPVEGEVKVEIKQEEDEISPLAALLRECGQSERDVLPMEEVISRFTAAGVLKIGEGTYGEAFKCGGNVLKIVPMGGDVLINGEPQMGPGQIRAEAAIAKRLTRLRPDYQAAEAAEFKAMTGVKCELPLNSTEGFINTAAVTVCRGPYAPPLLNAWKKYDKERESENENPEGFPEDQLYIVFACADGGVDLEHIQLNNASEATAMLLQVTVALAVAEEATKFEHRDLHWGNVLLQRCGVDETRRARLNGVELTYPTNGLAVNIIDFTLSRLDMGDGKEDVAFCDLEADPELFEGPAGHCQSDTYRRMRKATKGMWERHCPKTNSLWLHYLADCLLSDKDFPMTAGQKADLKGFKKRAMGYKSANEALWDDMFVGVWRSSHV
;
A
#
# COMPACT_ATOMS: atom_id res chain seq x y z
N ARG A 1 -19.80 18.65 -50.87
CA ARG A 1 -20.22 17.46 -50.09
C ARG A 1 -19.07 17.13 -49.13
N THR A 2 -19.05 17.81 -48.00
CA THR A 2 -18.04 17.69 -46.94
C THR A 2 -18.80 17.20 -45.71
N GLY A 3 -18.65 15.91 -45.38
CA GLY A 3 -19.25 15.31 -44.19
C GLY A 3 -18.29 15.46 -43.02
N ALA A 4 -18.64 16.34 -42.08
CA ALA A 4 -18.00 16.42 -40.78
C ALA A 4 -18.46 15.22 -39.94
N MET A 5 -17.51 14.40 -39.47
CA MET A 5 -17.79 13.45 -38.40
C MET A 5 -17.87 14.24 -37.09
N SER A 6 -19.09 14.32 -36.56
CA SER A 6 -19.38 14.88 -35.24
C SER A 6 -18.85 13.94 -34.16
N GLY A 7 -17.64 14.19 -33.67
CA GLY A 7 -17.21 13.67 -32.38
C GLY A 7 -17.99 14.42 -31.29
N THR A 8 -18.88 13.73 -30.59
CA THR A 8 -19.66 14.30 -29.49
C THR A 8 -18.71 14.69 -28.36
N LEU A 9 -18.43 15.99 -28.21
CA LEU A 9 -17.75 16.55 -27.04
C LEU A 9 -18.66 16.36 -25.81
N MET A 10 -18.32 15.42 -24.93
CA MET A 10 -18.94 15.30 -23.62
C MET A 10 -18.68 16.55 -22.79
N SER A 11 -19.72 17.02 -22.10
CA SER A 11 -19.65 18.18 -21.23
C SER A 11 -18.79 17.90 -19.98
N MET A 12 -18.17 18.92 -19.38
CA MET A 12 -17.33 18.75 -18.18
C MET A 12 -18.09 18.12 -17.00
N SER A 13 -19.43 18.27 -16.93
CA SER A 13 -20.24 17.66 -15.87
C SER A 13 -20.54 16.17 -16.08
N GLU A 14 -20.49 15.67 -17.32
CA GLU A 14 -20.56 14.23 -17.63
C GLU A 14 -19.25 13.53 -17.32
N ARG A 15 -18.11 14.21 -17.55
CA ARG A 15 -16.78 13.71 -17.17
C ARG A 15 -16.62 13.55 -15.66
N ALA A 16 -17.05 14.54 -14.88
CA ALA A 16 -17.06 14.46 -13.42
C ALA A 16 -17.96 13.32 -12.89
N ARG A 17 -19.10 13.06 -13.53
CA ARG A 17 -19.97 11.90 -13.19
C ARG A 17 -19.35 10.57 -13.55
N GLN A 18 -18.57 10.49 -14.63
CA GLN A 18 -17.85 9.28 -15.01
C GLN A 18 -16.61 9.04 -14.14
N ARG A 19 -15.90 10.09 -13.70
CA ARG A 19 -14.82 10.01 -12.70
C ARG A 19 -15.31 9.58 -11.34
N LEU A 20 -16.40 10.18 -10.85
CA LEU A 20 -17.05 9.71 -9.63
C LEU A 20 -17.51 8.28 -9.80
N ARG A 21 -18.12 7.90 -10.93
CA ARG A 21 -18.37 6.47 -11.21
C ARG A 21 -17.07 5.67 -11.13
N LYS A 22 -16.00 5.97 -11.87
CA LYS A 22 -14.73 5.21 -11.84
C LYS A 22 -14.02 5.14 -10.48
N LEU A 23 -14.16 6.17 -9.63
CA LEU A 23 -13.71 6.18 -8.22
C LEU A 23 -14.71 5.50 -7.26
N THR A 24 -15.97 5.33 -7.66
CA THR A 24 -17.07 4.72 -6.88
C THR A 24 -17.64 3.43 -7.50
N THR A 25 -17.05 2.92 -8.58
CA THR A 25 -17.50 1.74 -9.31
C THR A 25 -16.54 0.60 -9.02
N PRO A 26 -17.08 -0.56 -8.60
CA PRO A 26 -16.33 -1.77 -8.35
C PRO A 26 -15.36 -2.13 -9.47
N SER A 27 -14.18 -2.62 -9.11
CA SER A 27 -13.29 -3.28 -10.07
C SER A 27 -13.99 -4.55 -10.53
N LYS A 28 -14.51 -4.64 -11.77
CA LYS A 28 -15.23 -5.85 -12.26
C LYS A 28 -14.29 -7.07 -12.28
N LEU A 29 -14.09 -7.74 -11.15
CA LEU A 29 -13.23 -8.90 -10.93
C LEU A 29 -14.09 -10.15 -10.75
N GLY A 30 -14.46 -10.81 -11.85
CA GLY A 30 -15.07 -12.14 -11.83
C GLY A 30 -14.15 -13.19 -12.48
N VAL A 31 -13.97 -14.34 -11.85
CA VAL A 31 -13.44 -15.55 -12.52
C VAL A 31 -14.64 -16.45 -12.82
N SER A 32 -14.82 -16.86 -14.08
CA SER A 32 -15.88 -17.80 -14.47
C SER A 32 -15.50 -19.22 -14.07
N SER A 33 -16.33 -19.88 -13.25
CA SER A 33 -16.39 -21.35 -13.22
C SER A 33 -17.20 -21.85 -14.43
N PRO A 34 -16.85 -22.98 -15.05
CA PRO A 34 -17.63 -23.53 -16.17
C PRO A 34 -19.02 -23.97 -15.69
N LYS A 35 -20.07 -23.65 -16.47
CA LYS A 35 -21.42 -24.17 -16.25
C LYS A 35 -21.44 -25.70 -16.37
N PRO A 36 -22.11 -26.44 -15.47
CA PRO A 36 -22.36 -27.85 -15.68
C PRO A 36 -23.42 -28.06 -16.78
N GLU A 37 -23.17 -29.02 -17.66
CA GLU A 37 -24.10 -29.47 -18.69
C GLU A 37 -25.41 -29.97 -18.07
N GLN A 38 -26.53 -29.52 -18.62
CA GLN A 38 -27.86 -30.03 -18.31
C GLN A 38 -27.99 -31.48 -18.78
N ARG A 39 -28.25 -32.40 -17.85
CA ARG A 39 -28.93 -33.66 -18.17
C ARG A 39 -30.38 -33.54 -17.73
N ASP A 40 -31.27 -33.75 -18.69
CA ASP A 40 -32.69 -33.99 -18.47
C ASP A 40 -32.87 -35.20 -17.54
N GLU A 41 -33.71 -35.08 -16.51
CA GLU A 41 -34.49 -36.21 -16.00
C GLU A 41 -35.68 -35.72 -15.16
N ALA A 42 -36.76 -36.49 -15.27
CA ALA A 42 -38.14 -36.08 -15.09
C ALA A 42 -38.64 -36.13 -13.64
N GLU A 43 -39.77 -35.43 -13.45
CA GLU A 43 -40.64 -35.32 -12.28
C GLU A 43 -40.90 -36.63 -11.51
N ARG A 44 -40.93 -36.53 -10.17
CA ARG A 44 -41.97 -37.09 -9.28
C ARG A 44 -41.76 -36.65 -7.82
N GLU A 45 -42.77 -35.99 -7.24
CA GLU A 45 -42.93 -35.82 -5.78
C GLU A 45 -43.74 -37.01 -5.16
N PRO A 46 -44.16 -36.99 -3.88
CA PRO A 46 -43.38 -37.43 -2.71
C PRO A 46 -44.15 -38.48 -1.87
N GLU A 47 -43.51 -39.16 -0.91
CA GLU A 47 -44.22 -39.81 0.19
C GLU A 47 -43.49 -39.65 1.54
N ALA A 48 -44.30 -39.52 2.58
CA ALA A 48 -43.98 -39.22 3.96
C ALA A 48 -43.60 -40.48 4.75
N ASP A 49 -42.84 -40.31 5.84
CA ASP A 49 -43.10 -41.07 7.07
C ASP A 49 -42.48 -40.41 8.32
N ASP A 50 -43.19 -40.61 9.42
CA ASP A 50 -43.12 -39.93 10.73
C ASP A 50 -42.11 -40.63 11.70
N PRO A 51 -41.96 -40.27 13.00
CA PRO A 51 -40.66 -40.11 13.64
C PRO A 51 -40.31 -41.21 14.66
N VAL A 52 -39.03 -41.33 15.01
CA VAL A 52 -38.57 -42.16 16.15
C VAL A 52 -37.90 -41.31 17.22
N ARG A 53 -38.55 -41.31 18.39
CA ARG A 53 -38.03 -40.91 19.71
C ARG A 53 -36.80 -41.74 20.10
N VAL A 54 -35.78 -41.09 20.66
CA VAL A 54 -34.96 -41.67 21.73
C VAL A 54 -34.74 -40.61 22.82
N VAL A 55 -35.05 -41.01 24.05
CA VAL A 55 -34.88 -40.29 25.31
C VAL A 55 -33.69 -40.90 26.03
N ASN A 56 -32.83 -40.08 26.64
CA ASN A 56 -32.19 -40.25 27.96
C ASN A 56 -30.99 -39.29 28.04
N SER A 57 -31.08 -38.22 28.83
CA SER A 57 -30.81 -38.15 30.28
C SER A 57 -29.31 -38.26 30.57
N HIS A 58 -28.74 -37.23 31.19
CA HIS A 58 -27.76 -37.26 32.29
C HIS A 58 -27.16 -35.84 32.44
N ASP A 59 -27.69 -35.11 33.41
CA ASP A 59 -26.97 -34.10 34.19
C ASP A 59 -26.89 -34.70 35.59
N PRO A 60 -25.74 -34.66 36.30
CA PRO A 60 -25.41 -33.44 37.04
C PRO A 60 -23.90 -33.18 37.26
N ALA A 61 -23.54 -31.91 37.45
CA ALA A 61 -22.93 -31.40 38.70
C ALA A 61 -22.10 -30.13 38.45
N ALA A 62 -22.50 -29.04 39.11
CA ALA A 62 -21.71 -27.84 39.31
C ALA A 62 -20.61 -28.07 40.37
N PRO A 63 -19.51 -27.31 40.30
CA PRO A 63 -18.89 -26.78 41.51
C PRO A 63 -18.79 -25.24 41.50
N GLU A 64 -18.67 -24.75 42.71
CA GLU A 64 -18.82 -23.40 43.27
C GLU A 64 -17.85 -22.30 42.79
N PRO A 65 -18.17 -21.01 43.08
CA PRO A 65 -17.47 -19.86 42.51
C PRO A 65 -16.10 -19.60 43.15
N GLY A 66 -15.13 -19.24 42.31
CA GLY A 66 -13.82 -18.75 42.74
C GLY A 66 -13.90 -17.33 43.32
N PRO A 67 -12.96 -16.95 44.21
CA PRO A 67 -12.99 -15.68 44.92
C PRO A 67 -12.70 -14.47 44.02
N GLU A 68 -13.33 -13.34 44.37
CA GLU A 68 -13.20 -12.01 43.77
C GLU A 68 -11.77 -11.44 43.83
N PRO A 69 -11.40 -10.53 42.90
CA PRO A 69 -10.05 -9.97 42.80
C PRO A 69 -9.75 -8.92 43.89
N GLU A 70 -8.50 -8.92 44.37
CA GLU A 70 -7.95 -7.87 45.25
C GLU A 70 -7.65 -6.56 44.47
N PRO A 71 -7.65 -5.40 45.15
CA PRO A 71 -7.79 -4.08 44.52
C PRO A 71 -6.48 -3.51 43.93
N GLU A 72 -6.63 -2.68 42.91
CA GLU A 72 -5.58 -1.87 42.28
C GLU A 72 -4.95 -0.86 43.27
N PRO A 73 -3.63 -0.56 43.18
CA PRO A 73 -3.06 0.57 43.87
C PRO A 73 -3.29 1.89 43.10
N GLU A 74 -3.72 2.87 43.87
CA GLU A 74 -4.17 4.21 43.51
C GLU A 74 -3.13 5.09 42.80
N ALA A 75 -3.69 6.05 42.06
CA ALA A 75 -3.02 7.13 41.36
C ALA A 75 -2.17 8.04 42.27
N ILE A 76 -0.98 8.39 41.81
CA ILE A 76 -0.22 9.52 42.35
C ILE A 76 -0.54 10.75 41.51
N CYS A 77 -1.36 11.63 42.08
CA CYS A 77 -1.45 13.03 41.69
C CYS A 77 -0.23 13.78 42.25
N LEU A 78 0.50 14.49 41.40
CA LEU A 78 1.29 15.65 41.84
C LEU A 78 0.90 16.86 40.99
N LEU A 79 0.50 17.89 41.74
CA LEU A 79 0.02 19.18 41.30
C LEU A 79 1.15 20.06 40.76
N ASP A 80 0.74 20.84 39.77
CA ASP A 80 1.18 22.15 39.30
C ASP A 80 2.25 22.89 40.12
N SER A 81 3.21 23.44 39.38
CA SER A 81 3.80 24.74 39.68
C SER A 81 3.94 25.52 38.38
N ASP A 82 3.07 26.53 38.24
CA ASP A 82 3.21 27.66 37.33
C ASP A 82 4.54 28.38 37.57
N ASP A 83 5.25 28.70 36.51
CA ASP A 83 6.07 29.92 36.44
C ASP A 83 6.12 30.40 34.98
N ASP A 84 5.55 31.58 34.79
CA ASP A 84 5.44 32.36 33.57
C ASP A 84 6.67 33.27 33.46
N GLU A 85 7.55 33.06 32.48
CA GLU A 85 8.44 34.12 32.00
C GLU A 85 8.65 34.02 30.47
N THR A 86 8.31 35.12 29.80
CA THR A 86 8.42 35.34 28.37
C THR A 86 9.69 36.12 28.05
N VAL A 87 10.69 35.55 27.36
CA VAL A 87 11.68 36.37 26.61
C VAL A 87 12.28 35.64 25.39
N ALA A 88 12.05 36.25 24.22
CA ALA A 88 12.80 36.33 22.97
C ALA A 88 13.75 35.19 22.48
N ALA A 89 13.61 34.89 21.19
CA ALA A 89 14.47 34.03 20.38
C ALA A 89 15.93 34.51 20.26
N PRO A 90 16.89 33.56 20.13
CA PRO A 90 18.09 33.78 19.35
C PRO A 90 18.32 32.72 18.26
N THR A 91 18.87 33.21 17.15
CA THR A 91 19.34 32.51 15.94
C THR A 91 20.40 31.42 16.22
N PRO A 92 20.54 30.42 15.32
CA PRO A 92 21.44 29.29 15.53
C PRO A 92 22.89 29.65 15.21
N LYS A 93 23.77 29.47 16.20
CA LYS A 93 25.23 29.33 16.02
C LYS A 93 25.70 28.01 16.64
N THR A 94 26.19 27.16 15.75
CA THR A 94 27.30 26.20 15.92
C THR A 94 27.26 25.12 17.01
N ALA A 95 27.16 23.87 16.51
CA ALA A 95 27.91 22.66 16.87
C ALA A 95 28.09 22.26 18.35
N VAL A 96 27.50 21.11 18.70
CA VAL A 96 28.05 20.21 19.73
C VAL A 96 28.08 18.78 19.17
N LYS A 97 29.30 18.26 18.99
CA LYS A 97 29.59 16.84 18.71
C LYS A 97 29.46 16.05 20.02
N ALA A 98 28.76 14.92 20.00
CA ALA A 98 28.81 13.93 21.08
C ALA A 98 30.02 12.99 20.90
N PRO A 99 30.70 12.55 21.98
CA PRO A 99 31.91 11.75 21.89
C PRO A 99 31.59 10.25 21.77
N VAL A 100 32.18 9.57 20.78
CA VAL A 100 32.26 8.10 20.74
C VAL A 100 33.63 7.70 21.25
N ARG A 101 33.68 6.79 22.23
CA ARG A 101 34.91 6.27 22.82
C ARG A 101 35.37 5.04 22.02
N VAL A 102 36.39 5.21 21.19
CA VAL A 102 37.02 4.11 20.42
C VAL A 102 38.44 3.89 20.96
N LYS A 103 38.84 2.62 21.15
CA LYS A 103 40.03 2.25 21.93
C LYS A 103 41.33 2.17 21.15
N THR A 104 41.34 2.23 19.81
CA THR A 104 42.57 2.41 19.03
C THR A 104 42.29 3.08 17.67
N GLU A 105 43.28 3.78 17.09
CA GLU A 105 43.19 4.46 15.79
C GLU A 105 42.92 3.50 14.61
N HIS A 106 43.26 2.22 14.77
CA HIS A 106 43.05 1.17 13.75
C HIS A 106 41.57 0.85 13.49
N ASP A 107 40.70 1.03 14.49
CA ASP A 107 39.26 0.73 14.37
C ASP A 107 38.50 1.81 13.57
N VAL A 108 39.01 3.05 13.57
CA VAL A 108 38.40 4.17 12.83
C VAL A 108 38.65 4.02 11.33
N GLU A 109 39.85 3.57 10.95
CA GLU A 109 40.22 3.38 9.55
C GLU A 109 39.52 2.18 8.91
N ALA A 110 39.31 1.09 9.68
CA ALA A 110 38.53 -0.07 9.24
C ALA A 110 37.04 0.26 9.02
N VAL A 111 36.44 1.07 9.91
CA VAL A 111 35.04 1.51 9.78
C VAL A 111 34.88 2.51 8.63
N THR A 112 35.85 3.41 8.43
CA THR A 112 35.82 4.39 7.32
C THR A 112 36.02 3.71 5.97
N GLN A 113 36.89 2.71 5.88
CA GLN A 113 37.06 1.89 4.67
C GLN A 113 35.86 0.98 4.39
N ALA A 114 35.19 0.46 5.42
CA ALA A 114 33.96 -0.32 5.25
C ALA A 114 32.77 0.53 4.76
N ILE A 115 32.63 1.76 5.26
CA ILE A 115 31.61 2.71 4.80
C ILE A 115 31.91 3.16 3.36
N ALA A 116 33.18 3.38 3.01
CA ALA A 116 33.60 3.73 1.64
C ALA A 116 33.43 2.57 0.63
N ALA A 117 33.63 1.32 1.07
CA ALA A 117 33.46 0.13 0.23
C ALA A 117 31.98 -0.21 -0.06
N VAL A 118 31.06 0.17 0.84
CA VAL A 118 29.61 0.06 0.60
C VAL A 118 29.11 1.16 -0.35
N ALA A 119 29.78 2.31 -0.39
CA ALA A 119 29.43 3.45 -1.24
C ALA A 119 29.93 3.37 -2.69
N ILE A 120 30.73 2.37 -3.06
CA ILE A 120 31.23 2.18 -4.44
C ILE A 120 30.93 0.76 -4.93
N LYS A 121 29.68 0.57 -5.38
CA LYS A 121 29.32 -0.40 -6.42
C LYS A 121 28.54 0.32 -7.52
N THR A 122 29.21 1.24 -8.19
CA THR A 122 28.89 1.63 -9.56
C THR A 122 30.20 1.59 -10.35
N GLU A 123 30.21 0.83 -11.44
CA GLU A 123 31.38 0.69 -12.32
C GLU A 123 31.78 2.03 -13.00
N PRO A 124 33.03 2.15 -13.48
CA PRO A 124 33.77 3.40 -13.49
C PRO A 124 33.48 4.28 -14.71
N VAL A 125 33.32 5.59 -14.47
CA VAL A 125 33.30 6.60 -15.52
C VAL A 125 34.71 6.77 -16.10
N VAL A 126 34.78 6.71 -17.43
CA VAL A 126 35.98 6.82 -18.26
C VAL A 126 36.66 8.18 -18.07
N LYS A 127 37.99 8.17 -17.89
CA LYS A 127 38.87 9.34 -17.87
C LYS A 127 38.93 10.02 -19.25
N SER A 128 38.15 11.07 -19.45
CA SER A 128 38.48 12.23 -20.30
C SER A 128 37.40 13.27 -20.05
N GLN A 129 37.67 14.42 -19.45
CA GLN A 129 38.32 15.55 -20.11
C GLN A 129 38.91 16.45 -19.02
N PHE A 130 40.22 16.68 -19.05
CA PHE A 130 40.83 17.80 -18.32
C PHE A 130 40.56 19.08 -19.13
N PRO A 131 40.07 20.18 -18.54
CA PRO A 131 40.20 21.49 -19.18
C PRO A 131 41.70 21.83 -19.26
N GLU A 132 42.13 22.31 -20.42
CA GLU A 132 43.50 22.76 -20.67
C GLU A 132 44.01 23.73 -19.58
N PHE A 133 45.22 23.48 -19.09
CA PHE A 133 45.94 24.39 -18.19
C PHE A 133 46.26 25.69 -18.93
N VAL A 134 45.54 26.77 -18.64
CA VAL A 134 45.99 28.12 -18.98
C VAL A 134 47.03 28.53 -17.94
N LYS A 135 48.26 28.80 -18.41
CA LYS A 135 49.39 29.29 -17.60
C LYS A 135 48.97 30.51 -16.77
N ALA A 136 49.16 30.43 -15.45
CA ALA A 136 49.09 31.58 -14.55
C ALA A 136 50.52 32.00 -14.17
N GLU A 137 50.87 33.28 -14.39
CA GLU A 137 51.99 33.92 -13.72
C GLU A 137 51.59 34.32 -12.29
N PRO A 138 52.52 34.36 -11.33
CA PRO A 138 52.17 34.57 -9.94
C PRO A 138 51.84 36.04 -9.70
N VAL A 139 50.57 36.33 -9.40
CA VAL A 139 50.17 37.60 -8.80
C VAL A 139 49.54 37.28 -7.45
N GLU A 140 50.13 37.84 -6.39
CA GLU A 140 49.61 37.79 -5.03
C GLU A 140 48.18 38.36 -4.99
N GLY A 141 47.23 37.50 -4.66
CA GLY A 141 45.82 37.84 -4.48
C GLY A 141 45.02 36.58 -4.27
N GLU A 142 44.27 36.50 -3.17
CA GLU A 142 43.45 35.35 -2.81
C GLU A 142 42.55 34.92 -4.00
N VAL A 143 42.81 33.73 -4.54
CA VAL A 143 41.91 33.09 -5.49
C VAL A 143 40.77 32.48 -4.68
N LYS A 144 39.63 33.18 -4.63
CA LYS A 144 38.36 32.53 -4.26
C LYS A 144 37.97 31.58 -5.39
N VAL A 145 38.25 30.30 -5.20
CA VAL A 145 37.65 29.24 -6.00
C VAL A 145 36.25 28.99 -5.44
N GLU A 146 35.25 29.65 -6.02
CA GLU A 146 33.87 29.20 -5.88
C GLU A 146 33.70 27.95 -6.74
N ILE A 147 33.76 26.78 -6.10
CA ILE A 147 33.20 25.56 -6.69
C ILE A 147 31.69 25.75 -6.65
N LYS A 148 31.11 26.22 -7.75
CA LYS A 148 29.69 25.98 -7.99
C LYS A 148 29.55 24.48 -8.14
N GLN A 149 29.09 23.80 -7.09
CA GLN A 149 28.37 22.56 -7.28
C GLN A 149 27.09 22.98 -8.01
N GLU A 150 27.09 22.88 -9.33
CA GLU A 150 25.84 22.65 -10.04
C GLU A 150 25.34 21.32 -9.48
N GLU A 151 24.44 21.37 -8.50
CA GLU A 151 23.56 20.23 -8.24
C GLU A 151 22.76 20.07 -9.52
N ASP A 152 23.21 19.16 -10.40
CA ASP A 152 22.44 18.78 -11.57
C ASP A 152 21.04 18.39 -11.09
N GLU A 153 20.04 19.23 -11.35
CA GLU A 153 18.63 18.93 -11.05
C GLU A 153 18.28 17.64 -11.79
N ILE A 154 18.26 16.52 -11.07
CA ILE A 154 17.91 15.21 -11.61
C ILE A 154 16.48 15.31 -12.13
N SER A 155 16.28 15.06 -13.42
CA SER A 155 14.95 15.13 -14.02
C SER A 155 13.95 14.20 -13.29
N PRO A 156 12.65 14.52 -13.26
CA PRO A 156 11.65 13.67 -12.60
C PRO A 156 11.67 12.22 -13.09
N LEU A 157 11.95 12.00 -14.38
CA LEU A 157 12.10 10.66 -14.96
C LEU A 157 13.36 9.96 -14.43
N ALA A 158 14.51 10.63 -14.40
CA ALA A 158 15.74 10.04 -13.87
C ALA A 158 15.60 9.70 -12.37
N ALA A 159 14.88 10.53 -11.60
CA ALA A 159 14.57 10.24 -10.20
C ALA A 159 13.67 9.00 -10.05
N LEU A 160 12.64 8.85 -10.89
CA LEU A 160 11.79 7.66 -10.94
C LEU A 160 12.58 6.41 -11.33
N LEU A 161 13.41 6.49 -12.37
CA LEU A 161 14.23 5.37 -12.82
C LEU A 161 15.16 4.90 -11.70
N ARG A 162 15.83 5.83 -11.01
CA ARG A 162 16.66 5.52 -9.85
C ARG A 162 15.86 4.83 -8.74
N GLU A 163 14.64 5.30 -8.47
CA GLU A 163 13.73 4.64 -7.51
C GLU A 163 13.36 3.23 -7.96
N CYS A 164 13.22 2.97 -9.27
CA CYS A 164 13.00 1.63 -9.83
C CYS A 164 14.28 0.76 -9.89
N GLY A 165 15.46 1.31 -9.59
CA GLY A 165 16.74 0.62 -9.77
C GLY A 165 17.19 0.55 -11.24
N GLN A 166 16.70 1.46 -12.08
CA GLN A 166 17.01 1.59 -13.50
C GLN A 166 17.77 2.90 -13.79
N SER A 167 18.45 2.91 -14.93
CA SER A 167 18.91 4.11 -15.63
C SER A 167 18.24 4.20 -17.00
N GLU A 168 18.42 5.30 -17.73
CA GLU A 168 17.75 5.47 -19.04
C GLU A 168 18.06 4.36 -20.05
N ARG A 169 19.30 3.82 -20.01
CA ARG A 169 19.72 2.68 -20.83
C ARG A 169 19.00 1.37 -20.48
N ASP A 170 18.43 1.27 -19.28
CA ASP A 170 17.71 0.09 -18.80
C ASP A 170 16.20 0.16 -19.09
N VAL A 171 15.73 1.23 -19.76
CA VAL A 171 14.34 1.36 -20.19
C VAL A 171 14.14 0.59 -21.49
N LEU A 172 13.77 -0.68 -21.34
CA LEU A 172 13.59 -1.63 -22.41
C LEU A 172 12.23 -1.47 -23.12
N PRO A 173 12.09 -2.02 -24.34
CA PRO A 173 10.80 -2.14 -25.01
C PRO A 173 9.77 -2.87 -24.13
N MET A 174 8.50 -2.41 -24.16
CA MET A 174 7.43 -3.01 -23.37
C MET A 174 7.29 -4.50 -23.61
N GLU A 175 7.36 -4.95 -24.86
CA GLU A 175 7.29 -6.38 -25.20
C GLU A 175 8.37 -7.21 -24.51
N GLU A 176 9.61 -6.70 -24.44
CA GLU A 176 10.72 -7.41 -23.79
C GLU A 176 10.49 -7.54 -22.28
N VAL A 177 10.06 -6.46 -21.62
CA VAL A 177 9.75 -6.47 -20.17
C VAL A 177 8.61 -7.43 -19.87
N ILE A 178 7.52 -7.36 -20.65
CA ILE A 178 6.31 -8.14 -20.44
C ILE A 178 6.55 -9.63 -20.72
N SER A 179 7.38 -9.97 -21.70
CA SER A 179 7.70 -11.37 -22.04
C SER A 179 8.20 -12.20 -20.86
N ARG A 180 8.79 -11.55 -19.84
CA ARG A 180 9.28 -12.16 -18.60
C ARG A 180 8.16 -12.74 -17.72
N PHE A 181 6.93 -12.25 -17.87
CA PHE A 181 5.78 -12.62 -17.04
C PHE A 181 4.72 -13.44 -17.79
N THR A 182 4.68 -13.34 -19.12
CA THR A 182 3.55 -13.87 -19.92
C THR A 182 3.69 -15.32 -20.35
N ALA A 183 4.74 -16.03 -19.92
CA ALA A 183 5.00 -17.42 -20.32
C ALA A 183 3.82 -18.38 -20.00
N ALA A 184 3.06 -18.10 -18.94
CA ALA A 184 1.90 -18.89 -18.54
C ALA A 184 0.55 -18.33 -19.07
N GLY A 185 0.59 -17.38 -20.00
CA GLY A 185 -0.60 -16.68 -20.50
C GLY A 185 -0.90 -15.37 -19.76
N VAL A 186 -1.88 -14.64 -20.30
CA VAL A 186 -2.27 -13.30 -19.86
C VAL A 186 -3.79 -13.24 -19.72
N LEU A 187 -4.26 -12.70 -18.60
CA LEU A 187 -5.67 -12.39 -18.38
C LEU A 187 -5.79 -10.96 -17.85
N LYS A 188 -6.52 -10.08 -18.55
CA LYS A 188 -6.92 -8.80 -17.96
C LYS A 188 -7.95 -9.10 -16.86
N ILE A 189 -7.67 -8.62 -15.65
CA ILE A 189 -8.49 -8.91 -14.47
C ILE A 189 -9.22 -7.66 -13.97
N GLY A 190 -8.68 -6.46 -14.21
CA GLY A 190 -9.29 -5.21 -13.80
C GLY A 190 -8.74 -4.03 -14.58
N GLU A 191 -9.37 -2.89 -14.36
CA GLU A 191 -9.01 -1.60 -14.93
C GLU A 191 -9.27 -0.52 -13.89
N GLY A 192 -8.49 0.57 -13.96
CA GLY A 192 -8.69 1.76 -13.15
C GLY A 192 -8.55 3.01 -14.03
N THR A 193 -8.80 4.18 -13.45
CA THR A 193 -8.77 5.47 -14.18
C THR A 193 -7.48 5.67 -14.96
N TYR A 194 -6.34 5.29 -14.39
CA TYR A 194 -5.01 5.57 -14.94
C TYR A 194 -4.29 4.35 -15.53
N GLY A 195 -4.88 3.15 -15.48
CA GLY A 195 -4.13 1.95 -15.87
C GLY A 195 -4.93 0.67 -15.95
N GLU A 196 -4.20 -0.41 -16.22
CA GLU A 196 -4.72 -1.73 -16.57
C GLU A 196 -4.08 -2.79 -15.67
N ALA A 197 -4.85 -3.80 -15.25
CA ALA A 197 -4.37 -4.89 -14.40
C ALA A 197 -4.46 -6.25 -15.12
N PHE A 198 -3.33 -6.95 -15.22
CA PHE A 198 -3.22 -8.25 -15.89
C PHE A 198 -2.62 -9.31 -15.00
N LYS A 199 -3.30 -10.45 -14.88
CA LYS A 199 -2.74 -11.66 -14.26
C LYS A 199 -1.85 -12.40 -15.26
N CYS A 200 -0.59 -12.61 -14.88
CA CYS A 200 0.48 -13.19 -15.70
C CYS A 200 1.38 -14.08 -14.82
N GLY A 201 1.35 -15.41 -15.01
CA GLY A 201 2.32 -16.32 -14.39
C GLY A 201 2.48 -16.17 -12.86
N GLY A 202 1.38 -16.19 -12.12
CA GLY A 202 1.37 -16.03 -10.65
C GLY A 202 1.54 -14.60 -10.15
N ASN A 203 1.73 -13.63 -11.06
CA ASN A 203 1.81 -12.20 -10.76
C ASN A 203 0.58 -11.47 -11.29
N VAL A 204 0.34 -10.28 -10.76
CA VAL A 204 -0.56 -9.26 -11.29
C VAL A 204 0.28 -8.05 -11.70
N LEU A 205 0.18 -7.67 -12.96
CA LEU A 205 0.85 -6.50 -13.52
C LEU A 205 -0.12 -5.33 -13.54
N LYS A 206 0.13 -4.30 -12.71
CA LYS A 206 -0.50 -2.98 -12.85
C LYS A 206 0.35 -2.15 -13.80
N ILE A 207 -0.22 -1.75 -14.93
CA ILE A 207 0.46 -1.03 -16.01
C ILE A 207 -0.16 0.35 -16.14
N VAL A 208 0.66 1.39 -15.97
CA VAL A 208 0.22 2.79 -15.98
C VAL A 208 1.02 3.55 -17.05
N PRO A 209 0.39 4.03 -18.13
CA PRO A 209 1.01 4.99 -19.05
C PRO A 209 1.37 6.29 -18.33
N MET A 210 2.52 6.86 -18.67
CA MET A 210 3.02 8.05 -18.01
C MET A 210 3.80 8.99 -18.93
N GLY A 211 3.78 10.28 -18.59
CA GLY A 211 4.61 11.31 -19.22
C GLY A 211 4.36 11.56 -20.71
N GLY A 212 3.30 11.00 -21.29
CA GLY A 212 2.88 11.24 -22.67
C GLY A 212 1.77 12.29 -22.78
N ASP A 213 1.67 12.90 -23.96
CA ASP A 213 0.68 13.95 -24.28
C ASP A 213 -0.71 13.39 -24.65
N VAL A 214 -0.80 12.08 -24.87
CA VAL A 214 -2.06 11.40 -25.21
C VAL A 214 -2.89 11.26 -23.94
N LEU A 215 -4.12 11.77 -23.99
CA LEU A 215 -5.08 11.57 -22.91
C LEU A 215 -5.39 10.08 -22.74
N ILE A 216 -5.52 9.66 -21.49
CA ILE A 216 -5.91 8.31 -21.10
C ILE A 216 -7.29 8.41 -20.48
N ASN A 217 -8.30 7.83 -21.13
CA ASN A 217 -9.66 7.84 -20.61
C ASN A 217 -10.21 9.27 -20.41
N GLY A 218 -9.74 10.21 -21.25
CA GLY A 218 -10.07 11.64 -21.16
C GLY A 218 -9.19 12.47 -20.23
N GLU A 219 -8.20 11.87 -19.57
CA GLU A 219 -7.37 12.51 -18.54
C GLU A 219 -5.88 12.63 -18.94
N PRO A 220 -5.18 13.69 -18.50
CA PRO A 220 -3.73 13.76 -18.63
C PRO A 220 -3.04 12.58 -17.94
N GLN A 221 -1.95 12.10 -18.52
CA GLN A 221 -1.13 11.06 -17.91
C GLN A 221 -0.46 11.57 -16.64
N MET A 222 -0.29 10.69 -15.66
CA MET A 222 0.50 11.00 -14.48
C MET A 222 1.96 11.29 -14.88
N GLY A 223 2.55 12.29 -14.22
CA GLY A 223 3.95 12.63 -14.41
C GLY A 223 4.88 11.67 -13.66
N PRO A 224 6.16 11.52 -14.08
CA PRO A 224 7.12 10.64 -13.41
C PRO A 224 7.30 10.94 -11.91
N GLY A 225 7.17 12.20 -11.49
CA GLY A 225 7.25 12.58 -10.08
C GLY A 225 6.12 12.02 -9.21
N GLN A 226 4.88 12.02 -9.70
CA GLN A 226 3.74 11.45 -9.00
C GLN A 226 3.86 9.92 -8.91
N ILE A 227 4.24 9.28 -10.01
CA ILE A 227 4.46 7.83 -10.06
C ILE A 227 5.63 7.41 -9.17
N ARG A 228 6.68 8.22 -9.05
CA ARG A 228 7.80 7.97 -8.13
C ARG A 228 7.32 7.81 -6.69
N ALA A 229 6.35 8.61 -6.25
CA ALA A 229 5.80 8.48 -4.90
C ALA A 229 5.16 7.10 -4.69
N GLU A 230 4.28 6.66 -5.60
CA GLU A 230 3.65 5.33 -5.53
C GLU A 230 4.70 4.20 -5.59
N ALA A 231 5.69 4.30 -6.49
CA ALA A 231 6.79 3.35 -6.61
C ALA A 231 7.61 3.24 -5.33
N ALA A 232 7.98 4.39 -4.74
CA ALA A 232 8.70 4.44 -3.48
C ALA A 232 7.86 3.78 -2.37
N ILE A 233 6.57 4.12 -2.26
CA ILE A 233 5.67 3.57 -1.25
C ILE A 233 5.58 2.04 -1.35
N ALA A 234 5.26 1.52 -2.55
CA ALA A 234 5.13 0.08 -2.78
C ALA A 234 6.40 -0.68 -2.37
N LYS A 235 7.58 -0.14 -2.70
CA LYS A 235 8.88 -0.74 -2.34
C LYS A 235 9.13 -0.71 -0.83
N ARG A 236 8.84 0.39 -0.13
CA ARG A 236 9.04 0.48 1.33
C ARG A 236 8.07 -0.44 2.07
N LEU A 237 6.82 -0.55 1.64
CA LEU A 237 5.85 -1.48 2.25
C LEU A 237 6.24 -2.95 2.00
N THR A 238 6.74 -3.29 0.81
CA THR A 238 7.27 -4.64 0.52
C THR A 238 8.45 -4.99 1.44
N ARG A 239 9.30 -4.02 1.80
CA ARG A 239 10.42 -4.20 2.76
C ARG A 239 9.97 -4.45 4.21
N LEU A 240 8.69 -4.24 4.55
CA LEU A 240 8.17 -4.62 5.87
C LEU A 240 7.91 -6.12 5.98
N ARG A 241 7.94 -6.87 4.88
CA ARG A 241 7.61 -8.29 4.90
C ARG A 241 8.74 -9.11 5.56
N PRO A 242 8.42 -10.08 6.44
CA PRO A 242 9.41 -10.93 7.10
C PRO A 242 10.32 -11.70 6.13
N ASP A 243 9.77 -12.19 5.02
CA ASP A 243 10.51 -12.90 3.98
C ASP A 243 11.57 -12.01 3.31
N TYR A 244 11.20 -10.77 2.98
CA TYR A 244 12.12 -9.76 2.44
C TYR A 244 13.22 -9.41 3.45
N GLN A 245 12.83 -9.09 4.69
CA GLN A 245 13.78 -8.71 5.75
C GLN A 245 14.75 -9.85 6.08
N ALA A 246 14.28 -11.10 6.05
CA ALA A 246 15.12 -12.27 6.24
C ALA A 246 16.14 -12.45 5.09
N ALA A 247 15.71 -12.23 3.85
CA ALA A 247 16.59 -12.29 2.68
C ALA A 247 17.67 -11.19 2.74
N GLU A 248 17.29 -9.96 3.04
CA GLU A 248 18.22 -8.82 3.18
C GLU A 248 19.22 -9.05 4.33
N ALA A 249 18.76 -9.55 5.47
CA ALA A 249 19.64 -9.90 6.59
C ALA A 249 20.60 -11.04 6.25
N ALA A 250 20.15 -12.03 5.47
CA ALA A 250 20.99 -13.14 5.02
C ALA A 250 22.09 -12.67 4.05
N GLU A 251 21.75 -11.78 3.10
CA GLU A 251 22.70 -11.18 2.17
C GLU A 251 23.74 -10.31 2.91
N PHE A 252 23.29 -9.45 3.83
CA PHE A 252 24.17 -8.62 4.65
C PHE A 252 25.13 -9.48 5.49
N LYS A 253 24.62 -10.55 6.11
CA LYS A 253 25.45 -11.49 6.86
C LYS A 253 26.46 -12.21 5.97
N ALA A 254 26.07 -12.59 4.75
CA ALA A 254 26.98 -13.23 3.80
C ALA A 254 28.12 -12.27 3.38
N MET A 255 27.84 -10.97 3.27
CA MET A 255 28.82 -9.95 2.88
C MET A 255 29.74 -9.52 4.02
N THR A 256 29.20 -9.38 5.23
CA THR A 256 29.92 -8.76 6.37
C THR A 256 30.32 -9.75 7.47
N GLY A 257 29.72 -10.94 7.50
CA GLY A 257 29.80 -11.88 8.61
C GLY A 257 29.00 -11.46 9.86
N VAL A 258 28.38 -10.28 9.86
CA VAL A 258 27.65 -9.72 11.00
C VAL A 258 26.18 -10.13 10.94
N LYS A 259 25.64 -10.57 12.07
CA LYS A 259 24.20 -10.88 12.20
C LYS A 259 23.43 -9.58 12.37
N CYS A 260 22.42 -9.34 11.53
CA CYS A 260 21.50 -8.23 11.72
C CYS A 260 20.64 -8.41 12.97
N GLU A 261 20.32 -7.30 13.62
CA GLU A 261 19.26 -7.26 14.63
C GLU A 261 17.91 -7.52 13.97
N LEU A 262 16.96 -8.04 14.75
CA LEU A 262 15.60 -8.25 14.25
C LEU A 262 14.93 -6.89 14.00
N PRO A 263 14.20 -6.72 12.89
CA PRO A 263 13.54 -5.46 12.52
C PRO A 263 12.43 -5.12 13.51
N LEU A 264 12.37 -3.87 13.99
CA LEU A 264 11.36 -3.45 14.98
C LEU A 264 9.92 -3.62 14.47
N ASN A 265 9.72 -3.40 13.17
CA ASN A 265 8.42 -3.41 12.53
C ASN A 265 8.42 -4.37 11.33
N SER A 266 7.46 -5.29 11.28
CA SER A 266 7.36 -6.33 10.25
C SER A 266 5.93 -6.81 10.07
N THR A 267 5.46 -6.96 8.83
CA THR A 267 4.11 -7.46 8.50
C THR A 267 4.03 -7.98 7.07
N GLU A 268 3.22 -9.03 6.86
CA GLU A 268 2.88 -9.56 5.53
C GLU A 268 1.57 -8.98 4.97
N GLY A 269 0.98 -8.00 5.65
CA GLY A 269 -0.34 -7.47 5.31
C GLY A 269 -0.42 -6.61 4.06
N PHE A 270 0.72 -6.17 3.50
CA PHE A 270 0.79 -5.48 2.21
C PHE A 270 1.19 -6.45 1.10
N ILE A 271 0.67 -6.22 -0.10
CA ILE A 271 1.02 -7.04 -1.25
C ILE A 271 2.52 -7.01 -1.52
N ASN A 272 3.08 -8.16 -1.91
CA ASN A 272 4.46 -8.22 -2.34
C ASN A 272 4.58 -7.61 -3.74
N THR A 273 5.19 -6.43 -3.86
CA THR A 273 5.56 -5.84 -5.15
C THR A 273 6.95 -6.33 -5.53
N ALA A 274 7.00 -7.45 -6.26
CA ALA A 274 8.23 -8.13 -6.65
C ALA A 274 9.13 -7.29 -7.55
N ALA A 275 8.54 -6.47 -8.44
CA ALA A 275 9.29 -5.54 -9.27
C ALA A 275 8.47 -4.28 -9.58
N VAL A 276 9.17 -3.16 -9.75
CA VAL A 276 8.64 -1.91 -10.31
C VAL A 276 9.59 -1.48 -11.40
N THR A 277 9.13 -1.38 -12.65
CA THR A 277 10.00 -1.13 -13.79
C THR A 277 9.34 -0.18 -14.78
N VAL A 278 10.14 0.71 -15.35
CA VAL A 278 9.78 1.58 -16.45
C VAL A 278 10.14 0.89 -17.76
N CYS A 279 9.23 0.93 -18.73
CA CYS A 279 9.44 0.46 -20.10
C CYS A 279 8.91 1.50 -21.10
N ARG A 280 9.22 1.30 -22.38
CA ARG A 280 8.82 2.19 -23.47
C ARG A 280 8.28 1.45 -24.68
N GLY A 281 7.51 2.12 -25.53
CA GLY A 281 7.07 1.57 -26.82
C GLY A 281 5.61 1.13 -26.86
N PRO A 282 5.16 0.57 -27.99
CA PRO A 282 3.76 0.20 -28.16
C PRO A 282 3.32 -0.90 -27.18
N TYR A 283 2.00 -0.97 -26.95
CA TYR A 283 1.42 -1.95 -26.05
C TYR A 283 1.75 -3.39 -26.48
N ALA A 284 2.25 -4.21 -25.57
CA ALA A 284 2.71 -5.56 -25.91
C ALA A 284 1.54 -6.41 -26.48
N PRO A 285 1.73 -7.15 -27.60
CA PRO A 285 0.64 -7.89 -28.25
C PRO A 285 -0.15 -8.85 -27.35
N PRO A 286 0.48 -9.60 -26.41
CA PRO A 286 -0.27 -10.45 -25.48
C PRO A 286 -1.23 -9.68 -24.58
N LEU A 287 -0.83 -8.50 -24.11
CA LEU A 287 -1.67 -7.64 -23.26
C LEU A 287 -2.83 -7.05 -24.07
N LEU A 288 -2.54 -6.58 -25.29
CA LEU A 288 -3.56 -6.01 -26.16
C LEU A 288 -4.64 -7.04 -26.53
N ASN A 289 -4.24 -8.28 -26.82
CA ASN A 289 -5.18 -9.37 -27.06
C ASN A 289 -6.05 -9.67 -25.84
N ALA A 290 -5.46 -9.67 -24.63
CA ALA A 290 -6.20 -9.84 -23.39
C ALA A 290 -7.17 -8.68 -23.12
N TRP A 291 -6.75 -7.44 -23.43
CA TRP A 291 -7.60 -6.25 -23.32
C TRP A 291 -8.80 -6.33 -24.27
N LYS A 292 -8.58 -6.65 -25.56
CA LYS A 292 -9.65 -6.80 -26.57
C LYS A 292 -10.64 -7.90 -26.21
N LYS A 293 -10.15 -9.00 -25.61
CA LYS A 293 -11.02 -10.06 -25.10
C LYS A 293 -11.88 -9.57 -23.93
N TYR A 294 -11.27 -8.91 -22.96
CA TYR A 294 -11.98 -8.34 -21.81
C TYR A 294 -13.04 -7.33 -22.24
N ASP A 295 -12.70 -6.42 -23.14
CA ASP A 295 -13.64 -5.42 -23.68
C ASP A 295 -14.85 -6.08 -24.34
N LYS A 296 -14.63 -7.11 -25.16
CA LYS A 296 -15.72 -7.89 -25.77
C LYS A 296 -16.62 -8.59 -24.74
N GLU A 297 -16.08 -8.99 -23.59
CA GLU A 297 -16.80 -9.76 -22.57
C GLU A 297 -17.45 -8.88 -21.49
N ARG A 298 -16.90 -7.70 -21.21
CA ARG A 298 -17.29 -6.85 -20.06
C ARG A 298 -17.59 -5.39 -20.38
N GLU A 299 -17.33 -4.99 -21.62
CA GLU A 299 -17.31 -3.59 -22.08
C GLU A 299 -16.35 -2.76 -21.23
N SER A 300 -15.13 -2.57 -21.72
CA SER A 300 -14.10 -1.79 -21.05
C SER A 300 -14.57 -0.34 -20.91
N GLU A 301 -14.43 0.22 -19.73
CA GLU A 301 -14.66 1.65 -19.50
C GLU A 301 -13.44 2.49 -19.88
N ASN A 302 -12.31 1.82 -20.13
CA ASN A 302 -11.08 2.42 -20.60
C ASN A 302 -10.99 2.41 -22.14
N GLU A 303 -10.21 3.35 -22.68
CA GLU A 303 -9.88 3.43 -24.10
C GLU A 303 -8.87 2.35 -24.50
N ASN A 304 -8.94 1.90 -25.75
CA ASN A 304 -8.04 0.86 -26.26
C ASN A 304 -6.59 1.38 -26.34
N PRO A 305 -5.61 0.71 -25.68
CA PRO A 305 -4.22 1.15 -25.63
C PRO A 305 -3.42 0.96 -26.93
N GLU A 306 -4.02 0.43 -28.00
CA GLU A 306 -3.34 0.20 -29.30
C GLU A 306 -2.81 1.47 -29.97
N GLY A 307 -3.40 2.63 -29.67
CA GLY A 307 -3.07 3.91 -30.33
C GLY A 307 -1.89 4.69 -29.74
N PHE A 308 -1.18 4.16 -28.74
CA PHE A 308 -0.08 4.87 -28.12
C PHE A 308 1.15 5.03 -29.02
N PRO A 309 1.89 6.15 -28.91
CA PRO A 309 3.06 6.41 -29.74
C PRO A 309 4.23 5.48 -29.39
N GLU A 310 5.20 5.37 -30.31
CA GLU A 310 6.36 4.47 -30.17
C GLU A 310 7.32 4.85 -29.03
N ASP A 311 7.21 6.06 -28.48
CA ASP A 311 8.00 6.56 -27.37
C ASP A 311 7.23 6.63 -26.05
N GLN A 312 5.97 6.16 -26.01
CA GLN A 312 5.15 6.14 -24.80
C GLN A 312 5.87 5.39 -23.67
N LEU A 313 5.96 6.03 -22.50
CA LEU A 313 6.50 5.41 -21.29
C LEU A 313 5.39 4.75 -20.47
N TYR A 314 5.72 3.66 -19.81
CA TYR A 314 4.86 2.99 -18.85
C TYR A 314 5.65 2.66 -17.61
N ILE A 315 4.99 2.67 -16.46
CA ILE A 315 5.45 1.95 -15.29
C ILE A 315 4.66 0.64 -15.16
N VAL A 316 5.38 -0.41 -14.78
CA VAL A 316 4.83 -1.75 -14.55
C VAL A 316 5.16 -2.15 -13.12
N PHE A 317 4.12 -2.29 -12.30
CA PHE A 317 4.21 -2.91 -10.98
C PHE A 317 3.88 -4.39 -11.13
N ALA A 318 4.86 -5.25 -10.88
CA ALA A 318 4.66 -6.70 -10.81
C ALA A 318 4.41 -7.10 -9.35
N CYS A 319 3.15 -7.33 -9.01
CA CYS A 319 2.71 -7.72 -7.69
C CYS A 319 2.44 -9.23 -7.63
N ALA A 320 2.57 -9.82 -6.45
CA ALA A 320 2.02 -11.14 -6.19
C ALA A 320 0.49 -11.15 -6.42
N ASP A 321 -0.06 -12.32 -6.71
CA ASP A 321 -1.51 -12.51 -6.72
C ASP A 321 -2.06 -12.52 -5.28
N GLY A 322 -2.77 -11.46 -4.90
CA GLY A 322 -3.34 -11.31 -3.56
C GLY A 322 -4.71 -11.96 -3.37
N GLY A 323 -5.27 -12.59 -4.40
CA GLY A 323 -6.61 -13.19 -4.38
C GLY A 323 -7.69 -12.26 -4.92
N VAL A 324 -8.86 -12.28 -4.29
CA VAL A 324 -10.05 -11.51 -4.71
C VAL A 324 -10.26 -10.37 -3.73
N ASP A 325 -10.59 -9.18 -4.23
CA ASP A 325 -10.87 -8.03 -3.38
C ASP A 325 -12.08 -8.24 -2.45
N LEU A 326 -12.13 -7.48 -1.36
CA LEU A 326 -13.18 -7.57 -0.36
C LEU A 326 -14.54 -7.29 -0.97
N GLU A 327 -14.67 -6.45 -1.99
CA GLU A 327 -15.95 -6.15 -2.64
C GLU A 327 -16.54 -7.38 -3.35
N HIS A 328 -15.73 -8.18 -4.04
CA HIS A 328 -16.21 -9.35 -4.80
C HIS A 328 -16.21 -10.66 -4.02
N ILE A 329 -15.33 -10.84 -3.04
CA ILE A 329 -15.28 -12.09 -2.28
C ILE A 329 -16.47 -12.22 -1.31
N GLN A 330 -17.04 -13.42 -1.23
CA GLN A 330 -18.09 -13.76 -0.28
C GLN A 330 -17.45 -14.15 1.06
N LEU A 331 -17.82 -13.51 2.17
CA LEU A 331 -17.40 -13.94 3.50
C LEU A 331 -18.31 -15.06 4.01
N ASN A 332 -17.75 -16.04 4.71
CA ASN A 332 -18.53 -17.20 5.17
C ASN A 332 -19.16 -17.00 6.55
N ASN A 333 -18.57 -16.16 7.40
CA ASN A 333 -19.00 -15.97 8.79
C ASN A 333 -18.36 -14.72 9.41
N ALA A 334 -18.83 -14.36 10.62
CA ALA A 334 -18.30 -13.24 11.38
C ALA A 334 -16.81 -13.35 11.74
N SER A 335 -16.28 -14.57 11.94
CA SER A 335 -14.87 -14.78 12.31
C SER A 335 -13.93 -14.41 11.17
N GLU A 336 -14.32 -14.66 9.92
CA GLU A 336 -13.61 -14.18 8.72
C GLU A 336 -13.58 -12.65 8.67
N ALA A 337 -14.72 -11.99 8.92
CA ALA A 337 -14.82 -10.53 8.92
C ALA A 337 -13.95 -9.88 10.00
N THR A 338 -14.01 -10.40 11.24
CA THR A 338 -13.19 -9.91 12.36
C THR A 338 -11.71 -10.14 12.12
N ALA A 339 -11.31 -11.33 11.64
CA ALA A 339 -9.90 -11.62 11.35
C ALA A 339 -9.37 -10.74 10.21
N MET A 340 -10.18 -10.47 9.18
CA MET A 340 -9.80 -9.56 8.10
C MET A 340 -9.56 -8.15 8.64
N LEU A 341 -10.49 -7.58 9.42
CA LEU A 341 -10.33 -6.25 10.03
C LEU A 341 -9.10 -6.17 10.94
N LEU A 342 -8.86 -7.21 11.74
CA LEU A 342 -7.67 -7.29 12.60
C LEU A 342 -6.39 -7.29 11.78
N GLN A 343 -6.31 -8.12 10.72
CA GLN A 343 -5.15 -8.18 9.83
C GLN A 343 -4.86 -6.83 9.17
N VAL A 344 -5.89 -6.14 8.68
CA VAL A 344 -5.76 -4.77 8.13
C VAL A 344 -5.25 -3.81 9.19
N THR A 345 -5.84 -3.83 10.39
CA THR A 345 -5.46 -2.94 11.50
C THR A 345 -4.00 -3.15 11.93
N VAL A 346 -3.56 -4.41 12.05
CA VAL A 346 -2.16 -4.73 12.37
C VAL A 346 -1.21 -4.25 11.27
N ALA A 347 -1.55 -4.48 9.99
CA ALA A 347 -0.70 -4.04 8.88
C ALA A 347 -0.51 -2.53 8.85
N LEU A 348 -1.61 -1.78 9.04
CA LEU A 348 -1.57 -0.32 9.11
C LEU A 348 -0.78 0.16 10.33
N ALA A 349 -1.00 -0.41 11.52
CA ALA A 349 -0.25 -0.05 12.73
C ALA A 349 1.27 -0.26 12.57
N VAL A 350 1.68 -1.38 11.97
CA VAL A 350 3.10 -1.66 11.69
C VAL A 350 3.68 -0.62 10.72
N ALA A 351 2.95 -0.24 9.67
CA ALA A 351 3.43 0.75 8.71
C ALA A 351 3.40 2.20 9.26
N GLU A 352 2.44 2.53 10.11
CA GLU A 352 2.41 3.79 10.87
C GLU A 352 3.69 3.96 11.69
N GLU A 353 4.07 2.94 12.47
CA GLU A 353 5.26 2.97 13.32
C GLU A 353 6.57 2.88 12.50
N ALA A 354 6.59 2.14 11.39
CA ALA A 354 7.79 1.97 10.58
C ALA A 354 8.12 3.20 9.72
N THR A 355 7.11 3.80 9.09
CA THR A 355 7.31 4.79 8.02
C THR A 355 6.31 5.95 8.07
N LYS A 356 5.53 6.09 9.15
CA LYS A 356 4.45 7.10 9.24
C LYS A 356 3.47 7.00 8.07
N PHE A 357 3.12 5.75 7.73
CA PHE A 357 2.29 5.44 6.57
C PHE A 357 0.83 5.81 6.77
N GLU A 358 0.22 6.33 5.71
CA GLU A 358 -1.21 6.49 5.56
C GLU A 358 -1.65 5.93 4.21
N HIS A 359 -2.64 5.04 4.18
CA HIS A 359 -3.11 4.46 2.92
C HIS A 359 -3.87 5.48 2.08
N ARG A 360 -4.75 6.25 2.73
CA ARG A 360 -5.60 7.32 2.17
C ARG A 360 -6.59 6.90 1.08
N ASP A 361 -6.53 5.68 0.57
CA ASP A 361 -7.54 5.14 -0.34
C ASP A 361 -7.93 3.68 -0.08
N LEU A 362 -8.10 3.30 1.19
CA LEU A 362 -8.34 1.89 1.54
C LEU A 362 -9.82 1.52 1.42
N HIS A 363 -10.40 1.74 0.24
CA HIS A 363 -11.72 1.20 -0.07
C HIS A 363 -11.67 -0.33 -0.17
N TRP A 364 -12.81 -0.99 -0.10
CA TRP A 364 -12.89 -2.46 -0.07
C TRP A 364 -12.32 -3.16 -1.33
N GLY A 365 -12.17 -2.44 -2.44
CA GLY A 365 -11.48 -2.93 -3.63
C GLY A 365 -9.96 -3.08 -3.43
N ASN A 366 -9.40 -2.35 -2.46
CA ASN A 366 -7.97 -2.33 -2.13
C ASN A 366 -7.58 -3.28 -0.98
N VAL A 367 -8.51 -4.13 -0.56
CA VAL A 367 -8.27 -5.20 0.41
C VAL A 367 -8.43 -6.54 -0.29
N LEU A 368 -7.33 -7.12 -0.77
CA LEU A 368 -7.35 -8.44 -1.39
C LEU A 368 -7.36 -9.55 -0.35
N LEU A 369 -8.13 -10.60 -0.61
CA LEU A 369 -8.34 -11.75 0.25
C LEU A 369 -8.02 -13.04 -0.49
N GLN A 370 -7.07 -13.79 0.07
CA GLN A 370 -6.71 -15.12 -0.40
C GLN A 370 -7.19 -16.17 0.60
N ARG A 371 -7.88 -17.21 0.11
CA ARG A 371 -8.30 -18.35 0.94
C ARG A 371 -7.06 -19.11 1.43
N CYS A 372 -7.03 -19.42 2.72
CA CYS A 372 -5.99 -20.21 3.38
C CYS A 372 -6.62 -21.19 4.38
N GLY A 373 -5.81 -21.98 5.09
CA GLY A 373 -6.27 -22.86 6.15
C GLY A 373 -6.94 -22.08 7.30
N VAL A 374 -8.04 -22.62 7.84
CA VAL A 374 -8.83 -21.95 8.89
C VAL A 374 -8.02 -21.73 10.17
N ASP A 375 -7.15 -22.70 10.51
CA ASP A 375 -6.29 -22.66 11.69
C ASP A 375 -4.94 -21.95 11.44
N GLU A 376 -4.73 -21.39 10.25
CA GLU A 376 -3.51 -20.64 9.97
C GLU A 376 -3.45 -19.35 10.80
N THR A 377 -2.23 -18.96 11.13
CA THR A 377 -1.95 -17.72 11.87
C THR A 377 -0.95 -16.90 11.09
N ARG A 378 -1.05 -15.58 11.26
CA ARG A 378 -0.06 -14.63 10.79
C ARG A 378 0.71 -14.08 11.97
N ARG A 379 1.93 -13.64 11.66
CA ARG A 379 2.84 -12.99 12.60
C ARG A 379 3.19 -11.60 12.10
N ALA A 380 3.29 -10.68 13.04
CA ALA A 380 3.82 -9.35 12.80
C ALA A 380 4.78 -8.98 13.94
N ARG A 381 5.60 -7.95 13.72
CA ARG A 381 6.37 -7.31 14.77
C ARG A 381 5.99 -5.84 14.80
N LEU A 382 5.62 -5.32 15.96
CA LEU A 382 5.24 -3.93 16.17
C LEU A 382 6.09 -3.38 17.31
N ASN A 383 6.95 -2.40 17.00
CA ASN A 383 7.90 -1.80 17.95
C ASN A 383 8.70 -2.83 18.75
N GLY A 384 9.12 -3.91 18.08
CA GLY A 384 9.90 -4.98 18.65
C GLY A 384 9.09 -6.11 19.30
N VAL A 385 7.78 -5.93 19.51
CA VAL A 385 6.87 -6.91 20.09
C VAL A 385 6.34 -7.83 19.00
N GLU A 386 6.54 -9.14 19.13
CA GLU A 386 5.91 -10.11 18.23
C GLU A 386 4.41 -10.24 18.54
N LEU A 387 3.61 -10.21 17.48
CA LEU A 387 2.16 -10.39 17.48
C LEU A 387 1.82 -11.66 16.68
N THR A 388 0.93 -12.49 17.20
CA THR A 388 0.37 -13.65 16.47
C THR A 388 -1.15 -13.55 16.47
N TYR A 389 -1.77 -13.69 15.31
CA TYR A 389 -3.22 -13.54 15.13
C TYR A 389 -3.78 -14.52 14.10
N PRO A 390 -5.04 -14.97 14.24
CA PRO A 390 -5.65 -15.94 13.35
C PRO A 390 -5.99 -15.33 11.98
N THR A 391 -5.89 -16.13 10.92
CA THR A 391 -6.40 -15.77 9.59
C THR A 391 -7.89 -16.10 9.43
N ASN A 392 -8.38 -17.08 10.20
CA ASN A 392 -9.71 -17.67 10.04
C ASN A 392 -10.03 -18.05 8.58
N GLY A 393 -9.02 -18.51 7.84
CA GLY A 393 -9.17 -18.95 6.45
C GLY A 393 -9.06 -17.84 5.41
N LEU A 394 -8.72 -16.61 5.80
CA LEU A 394 -8.48 -15.49 4.90
C LEU A 394 -7.15 -14.78 5.19
N ALA A 395 -6.29 -14.71 4.19
CA ALA A 395 -5.05 -13.97 4.19
C ALA A 395 -5.25 -12.61 3.52
N VAL A 396 -5.05 -11.51 4.25
CA VAL A 396 -5.22 -10.14 3.76
C VAL A 396 -3.98 -9.65 3.00
N ASN A 397 -4.19 -8.97 1.88
CA ASN A 397 -3.16 -8.22 1.17
C ASN A 397 -3.70 -6.83 0.77
N ILE A 398 -3.16 -5.78 1.38
CA ILE A 398 -3.49 -4.39 1.07
C ILE A 398 -2.75 -3.97 -0.21
N ILE A 399 -3.45 -3.32 -1.13
CA ILE A 399 -2.96 -2.89 -2.45
C ILE A 399 -3.29 -1.41 -2.73
N ASP A 400 -2.75 -0.91 -3.83
CA ASP A 400 -2.98 0.41 -4.41
C ASP A 400 -2.60 1.58 -3.51
N PHE A 401 -1.39 2.08 -3.77
CA PHE A 401 -0.79 3.15 -2.98
C PHE A 401 -0.79 4.50 -3.70
N THR A 402 -1.65 4.66 -4.72
CA THR A 402 -1.69 5.84 -5.59
C THR A 402 -1.90 7.14 -4.78
N LEU A 403 -2.77 7.11 -3.77
CA LEU A 403 -3.07 8.28 -2.91
C LEU A 403 -2.32 8.27 -1.56
N SER A 404 -1.49 7.27 -1.32
CA SER A 404 -0.86 7.04 -0.03
C SER A 404 0.22 8.05 0.31
N ARG A 405 0.69 7.99 1.55
CA ARG A 405 1.77 8.84 2.07
C ARG A 405 2.67 8.08 3.05
N LEU A 406 3.98 8.29 3.00
CA LEU A 406 4.94 7.88 4.03
C LEU A 406 6.22 8.73 4.05
N ASP A 407 6.96 8.66 5.17
CA ASP A 407 8.31 9.19 5.30
C ASP A 407 9.33 8.23 4.66
N MET A 408 10.18 8.71 3.75
CA MET A 408 11.15 7.86 3.05
C MET A 408 12.41 7.55 3.87
N GLY A 409 12.68 8.30 4.95
CA GLY A 409 13.70 7.97 5.94
C GLY A 409 15.15 8.15 5.50
N ASP A 410 15.40 8.75 4.34
CA ASP A 410 16.72 8.98 3.72
C ASP A 410 17.35 10.35 4.04
N GLY A 411 16.66 11.22 4.79
CA GLY A 411 17.15 12.54 5.18
C GLY A 411 16.03 13.45 5.68
N LYS A 412 16.34 14.69 6.06
CA LYS A 412 15.33 15.64 6.55
C LYS A 412 14.36 15.98 5.41
N GLU A 413 13.08 15.65 5.62
CA GLU A 413 11.91 16.08 4.85
C GLU A 413 11.63 15.41 3.50
N ASP A 414 12.17 14.22 3.20
CA ASP A 414 11.73 13.48 2.00
C ASP A 414 10.49 12.61 2.30
N VAL A 415 9.33 13.07 1.84
CA VAL A 415 8.01 12.42 2.01
C VAL A 415 7.49 12.01 0.64
N ALA A 416 7.18 10.73 0.48
CA ALA A 416 6.42 10.27 -0.69
C ALA A 416 4.94 10.45 -0.38
N PHE A 417 4.24 11.27 -1.16
CA PHE A 417 2.80 11.47 -1.01
C PHE A 417 2.16 11.90 -2.33
N CYS A 418 0.84 11.69 -2.42
CA CYS A 418 -0.01 12.31 -3.42
C CYS A 418 -0.70 13.54 -2.82
N ASP A 419 -0.66 14.68 -3.53
CA ASP A 419 -1.42 15.87 -3.14
C ASP A 419 -2.85 15.77 -3.66
N LEU A 420 -3.78 15.41 -2.78
CA LEU A 420 -5.19 15.24 -3.15
C LEU A 420 -5.90 16.60 -3.37
N GLU A 421 -5.33 17.75 -2.97
CA GLU A 421 -5.91 19.06 -3.33
C GLU A 421 -5.76 19.34 -4.84
N ALA A 422 -4.87 18.63 -5.54
CA ALA A 422 -4.74 18.72 -6.99
C ALA A 422 -5.93 18.11 -7.75
N ASP A 423 -6.79 17.33 -7.09
CA ASP A 423 -8.02 16.76 -7.65
C ASP A 423 -9.25 17.10 -6.79
N PRO A 424 -9.82 18.31 -6.92
CA PRO A 424 -10.96 18.75 -6.12
C PRO A 424 -12.19 17.83 -6.24
N GLU A 425 -12.36 17.18 -7.41
CA GLU A 425 -13.52 16.32 -7.71
C GLU A 425 -13.59 15.09 -6.79
N LEU A 426 -12.45 14.64 -6.26
CA LEU A 426 -12.38 13.56 -5.26
C LEU A 426 -13.27 13.85 -4.03
N PHE A 427 -13.47 15.13 -3.69
CA PHE A 427 -14.26 15.55 -2.52
C PHE A 427 -15.73 15.89 -2.86
N GLU A 428 -16.08 15.94 -4.14
CA GLU A 428 -17.40 16.37 -4.64
C GLU A 428 -18.39 15.21 -4.79
N GLY A 429 -18.00 13.99 -4.39
CA GLY A 429 -18.87 12.82 -4.45
C GLY A 429 -20.16 12.96 -3.65
N PRO A 430 -21.20 12.14 -3.93
CA PRO A 430 -22.51 12.28 -3.32
C PRO A 430 -22.45 12.32 -1.78
N ALA A 431 -23.25 13.20 -1.17
CA ALA A 431 -23.39 13.24 0.29
C ALA A 431 -24.05 11.94 0.79
N GLY A 432 -23.51 11.34 1.86
CA GLY A 432 -23.99 10.06 2.39
C GLY A 432 -23.40 8.83 1.69
N HIS A 433 -22.61 9.00 0.62
CA HIS A 433 -21.82 7.91 0.04
C HIS A 433 -20.57 7.67 0.90
N CYS A 434 -20.42 6.46 1.46
CA CYS A 434 -19.46 6.19 2.53
C CYS A 434 -18.00 6.47 2.14
N GLN A 435 -17.58 6.10 0.93
CA GLN A 435 -16.24 6.38 0.42
C GLN A 435 -16.01 7.89 0.24
N SER A 436 -16.96 8.59 -0.37
CA SER A 436 -16.87 10.04 -0.61
C SER A 436 -16.87 10.84 0.69
N ASP A 437 -17.66 10.41 1.68
CA ASP A 437 -17.61 10.97 3.03
C ASP A 437 -16.28 10.70 3.73
N THR A 438 -15.63 9.58 3.45
CA THR A 438 -14.30 9.26 4.00
C THR A 438 -13.23 10.23 3.45
N TYR A 439 -13.21 10.52 2.14
CA TYR A 439 -12.32 11.56 1.59
C TYR A 439 -12.55 12.93 2.23
N ARG A 440 -13.83 13.34 2.40
CA ARG A 440 -14.16 14.62 3.08
C ARG A 440 -13.69 14.64 4.54
N ARG A 441 -13.83 13.54 5.27
CA ARG A 441 -13.36 13.42 6.66
C ARG A 441 -11.84 13.49 6.73
N MET A 442 -11.13 12.85 5.81
CA MET A 442 -9.67 12.96 5.72
C MET A 442 -9.25 14.40 5.43
N ARG A 443 -9.83 15.05 4.41
CA ARG A 443 -9.53 16.46 4.08
C ARG A 443 -9.74 17.39 5.27
N LYS A 444 -10.80 17.16 6.06
CA LYS A 444 -11.05 17.89 7.31
C LYS A 444 -9.98 17.61 8.38
N ALA A 445 -9.54 16.37 8.53
CA ALA A 445 -8.53 15.98 9.52
C ALA A 445 -7.13 16.51 9.16
N THR A 446 -6.75 16.44 7.89
CA THR A 446 -5.47 16.93 7.36
C THR A 446 -5.46 18.44 7.16
N LYS A 447 -6.64 19.08 7.13
CA LYS A 447 -6.85 20.49 6.74
C LYS A 447 -6.27 20.79 5.35
N GLY A 448 -6.32 19.80 4.45
CA GLY A 448 -5.75 19.89 3.09
C GLY A 448 -4.22 19.80 3.01
N MET A 449 -3.52 19.57 4.13
CA MET A 449 -2.05 19.44 4.14
C MET A 449 -1.65 17.96 4.01
N TRP A 450 -1.68 17.45 2.78
CA TRP A 450 -1.48 16.03 2.47
C TRP A 450 -0.03 15.57 2.63
N GLU A 451 0.96 16.45 2.67
CA GLU A 451 2.34 16.11 2.97
C GLU A 451 2.54 15.70 4.44
N ARG A 452 1.69 16.23 5.35
CA ARG A 452 1.82 16.02 6.79
C ARG A 452 1.33 14.65 7.20
N HIS A 453 1.94 14.12 8.26
CA HIS A 453 1.51 12.88 8.88
C HIS A 453 0.24 13.08 9.71
N CYS A 454 -0.82 12.35 9.34
CA CYS A 454 -2.12 12.33 9.99
C CYS A 454 -2.66 10.89 10.04
N PRO A 455 -2.18 10.02 10.95
CA PRO A 455 -2.54 8.59 10.98
C PRO A 455 -4.05 8.37 11.24
N LYS A 456 -4.77 9.42 11.65
CA LYS A 456 -6.23 9.46 11.72
C LYS A 456 -6.90 9.02 10.42
N THR A 457 -6.28 9.25 9.27
CA THR A 457 -6.80 8.82 7.97
C THR A 457 -6.96 7.30 7.89
N ASN A 458 -6.03 6.52 8.46
CA ASN A 458 -6.13 5.06 8.53
C ASN A 458 -7.33 4.63 9.41
N SER A 459 -7.54 5.26 10.57
CA SER A 459 -8.71 4.96 11.42
C SER A 459 -10.04 5.27 10.71
N LEU A 460 -10.09 6.34 9.89
CA LEU A 460 -11.26 6.66 9.08
C LEU A 460 -11.55 5.58 8.02
N TRP A 461 -10.50 4.98 7.45
CA TRP A 461 -10.66 3.84 6.54
C TRP A 461 -11.05 2.55 7.25
N LEU A 462 -10.57 2.28 8.47
CA LEU A 462 -11.05 1.17 9.29
C LEU A 462 -12.55 1.31 9.61
N HIS A 463 -13.00 2.55 9.90
CA HIS A 463 -14.43 2.85 10.02
C HIS A 463 -15.20 2.54 8.74
N TYR A 464 -14.67 2.94 7.57
CA TYR A 464 -15.27 2.64 6.27
C TYR A 464 -15.39 1.12 6.04
N LEU A 465 -14.32 0.35 6.26
CA LEU A 465 -14.35 -1.11 6.06
C LEU A 465 -15.37 -1.79 6.97
N ALA A 466 -15.47 -1.35 8.23
CA ALA A 466 -16.48 -1.86 9.15
C ALA A 466 -17.91 -1.50 8.70
N ASP A 467 -18.10 -0.35 8.06
CA ASP A 467 -19.38 0.03 7.46
C ASP A 467 -19.75 -0.85 6.26
N CYS A 468 -18.79 -1.12 5.37
CA CYS A 468 -18.99 -2.02 4.24
C CYS A 468 -19.36 -3.44 4.69
N LEU A 469 -18.70 -3.95 5.74
CA LEU A 469 -19.05 -5.26 6.31
C LEU A 469 -20.47 -5.31 6.89
N LEU A 470 -21.01 -4.18 7.36
CA LEU A 470 -22.35 -4.10 7.95
C LEU A 470 -23.45 -3.84 6.92
N SER A 471 -23.13 -3.08 5.88
CA SER A 471 -24.12 -2.52 4.95
C SER A 471 -24.14 -3.25 3.61
N ASP A 472 -22.99 -3.72 3.15
CA ASP A 472 -22.80 -4.21 1.77
C ASP A 472 -22.42 -5.70 1.70
N LYS A 473 -22.11 -6.32 2.84
CA LYS A 473 -21.81 -7.75 2.94
C LYS A 473 -22.89 -8.52 3.67
N ASP A 474 -23.22 -9.68 3.11
CA ASP A 474 -24.16 -10.63 3.70
C ASP A 474 -23.41 -11.88 4.16
N PHE A 475 -23.37 -12.12 5.47
CA PHE A 475 -22.82 -13.33 6.05
C PHE A 475 -23.42 -13.58 7.44
N PRO A 476 -23.45 -14.83 7.91
CA PRO A 476 -23.99 -15.16 9.22
C PRO A 476 -23.25 -14.46 10.36
N MET A 477 -24.02 -13.73 11.17
CA MET A 477 -23.58 -13.07 12.41
C MET A 477 -24.61 -13.29 13.52
N THR A 478 -24.13 -13.59 14.72
CA THR A 478 -24.97 -13.51 15.94
C THR A 478 -25.29 -12.05 16.27
N ALA A 479 -26.31 -11.83 17.11
CA ALA A 479 -26.67 -10.48 17.57
C ALA A 479 -25.51 -9.79 18.30
N GLY A 480 -24.72 -10.54 19.09
CA GLY A 480 -23.52 -10.04 19.77
C GLY A 480 -22.45 -9.59 18.79
N GLN A 481 -22.05 -10.46 17.85
CA GLN A 481 -21.05 -10.13 16.83
C GLN A 481 -21.45 -8.90 15.98
N LYS A 482 -22.73 -8.79 15.63
CA LYS A 482 -23.24 -7.61 14.91
C LYS A 482 -23.21 -6.35 15.78
N ALA A 483 -23.44 -6.46 17.08
CA ALA A 483 -23.33 -5.35 18.02
C ALA A 483 -21.85 -4.92 18.19
N ASP A 484 -20.93 -5.88 18.29
CA ASP A 484 -19.49 -5.61 18.41
C ASP A 484 -18.95 -4.89 17.18
N LEU A 485 -19.28 -5.36 15.97
CA LEU A 485 -18.87 -4.71 14.72
C LEU A 485 -19.46 -3.30 14.58
N LYS A 486 -20.72 -3.08 15.00
CA LYS A 486 -21.32 -1.73 15.08
C LYS A 486 -20.60 -0.85 16.10
N GLY A 487 -20.20 -1.42 17.24
CA GLY A 487 -19.39 -0.77 18.27
C GLY A 487 -18.05 -0.31 17.72
N PHE A 488 -17.32 -1.23 17.08
CA PHE A 488 -16.04 -0.95 16.42
C PHE A 488 -16.19 0.15 15.36
N LYS A 489 -17.15 0.04 14.43
CA LYS A 489 -17.43 1.09 13.44
C LYS A 489 -17.59 2.46 14.11
N LYS A 490 -18.33 2.56 15.21
CA LYS A 490 -18.53 3.83 15.93
C LYS A 490 -17.24 4.34 16.58
N ARG A 491 -16.47 3.47 17.24
CA ARG A 491 -15.22 3.83 17.94
C ARG A 491 -14.06 4.13 16.99
N ALA A 492 -13.96 3.43 15.85
CA ALA A 492 -12.97 3.66 14.79
C ALA A 492 -12.97 5.11 14.27
N MET A 493 -14.14 5.73 14.23
CA MET A 493 -14.27 7.16 13.89
C MET A 493 -13.61 8.09 14.92
N GLY A 494 -13.37 7.63 16.14
CA GLY A 494 -12.74 8.34 17.26
C GLY A 494 -11.22 8.15 17.36
N TYR A 495 -10.69 6.95 17.08
CA TYR A 495 -9.26 6.63 17.20
C TYR A 495 -8.34 7.52 16.38
N LYS A 496 -7.15 7.86 16.89
CA LYS A 496 -6.17 8.74 16.26
C LYS A 496 -5.25 8.02 15.26
N SER A 497 -5.18 6.70 15.31
CA SER A 497 -4.32 5.85 14.47
C SER A 497 -4.87 4.42 14.37
N ALA A 498 -4.34 3.61 13.45
CA ALA A 498 -4.59 2.17 13.45
C ALA A 498 -3.94 1.48 14.64
N ASN A 499 -2.78 1.96 15.10
CA ASN A 499 -2.14 1.48 16.33
C ASN A 499 -3.06 1.63 17.56
N GLU A 500 -3.77 2.76 17.70
CA GLU A 500 -4.79 2.91 18.76
C GLU A 500 -5.98 1.97 18.56
N ALA A 501 -6.44 1.79 17.31
CA ALA A 501 -7.56 0.90 16.97
C ALA A 501 -7.27 -0.59 17.21
N LEU A 502 -6.00 -1.01 17.20
CA LEU A 502 -5.58 -2.38 17.50
C LEU A 502 -5.99 -2.85 18.91
N TRP A 503 -6.16 -1.90 19.83
CA TRP A 503 -6.56 -2.13 21.22
C TRP A 503 -8.06 -2.02 21.47
N ASP A 504 -8.89 -1.95 20.41
CA ASP A 504 -10.33 -2.00 20.54
C ASP A 504 -10.80 -3.33 21.15
N ASP A 505 -11.84 -3.28 22.00
CA ASP A 505 -12.45 -4.44 22.66
C ASP A 505 -12.80 -5.59 21.70
N MET A 506 -13.08 -5.29 20.42
CA MET A 506 -13.34 -6.28 19.39
C MET A 506 -12.13 -7.17 19.06
N PHE A 507 -10.91 -6.68 19.31
CA PHE A 507 -9.66 -7.38 18.99
C PHE A 507 -8.94 -7.93 20.23
N VAL A 508 -9.19 -7.36 21.41
CA VAL A 508 -8.59 -7.82 22.66
C VAL A 508 -8.90 -9.31 22.89
N GLY A 509 -7.86 -10.11 23.13
CA GLY A 509 -7.97 -11.56 23.31
C GLY A 509 -8.02 -12.39 22.01
N VAL A 510 -8.13 -11.75 20.84
CA VAL A 510 -8.09 -12.44 19.53
C VAL A 510 -6.66 -12.69 19.07
N TRP A 511 -5.72 -11.81 19.44
CA TRP A 511 -4.30 -11.91 19.13
C TRP A 511 -3.47 -12.09 20.41
N ARG A 512 -2.26 -12.62 20.25
CA ARG A 512 -1.29 -12.84 21.33
C ARG A 512 -0.03 -12.02 21.11
N SER A 513 0.59 -11.58 22.20
CA SER A 513 1.85 -10.86 22.16
C SER A 513 2.98 -11.69 22.78
N SER A 514 4.23 -11.41 22.42
CA SER A 514 5.39 -12.00 23.11
C SER A 514 5.55 -11.56 24.57
N HIS A 515 4.85 -10.51 25.01
CA HIS A 515 5.00 -9.91 26.34
C HIS A 515 3.85 -10.24 27.31
N VAL A 516 2.74 -10.78 26.80
CA VAL A 516 1.48 -11.05 27.52
C VAL A 516 0.86 -12.34 27.01
#